data_AF-A0AB73GUM2-F1
#
_entry.id   AF-A0AB73GUM2-F1
#
_cell.length_a   1.000
_cell.length_b   1.000
_cell.length_c   1.000
_cell.angle_alpha   90.00
_cell.angle_beta   90.00
_cell.angle_gamma   90.00
#
_symmetry.space_group_name_H-M   'P 1'
#
loop_
_entity.id
_entity.type
_entity.pdbx_description
1 polymer ?
#
loop_
_entity_poly.entity_id
_entity_poly.type
_entity_poly.pdbx_seq_one_letter_code
_entity_poly.pdbx_strand_id
1 'polypeptide(L)'
;MFDTLASLGRDLQALHTLNACLDRVFSDVCGLGFQSLVYDYAPVPLSLEGALITPSVFMQRNAPGDMQHIWCEHGYYQHDPVQQRATRRTTPFVWSYRSDGEMEGVEYVGSQHRQVTRYLCDSGMGTGVTVPLHLPGGAFATFSAAVDAVAAEAPRLAEAQLSPFLLLAHTFQARAQELLDPQERRCHHIALTRRERECLQYSAKGLTAKSIAAALNRSTATVNLHLNSAARKLGARNRVEAVVRGMHYRLLEP
;
A
#
# COMPACT_ATOMS: atom_id res chain seq x y z
N MET A 1 6.02 -19.46 20.47
CA MET A 1 5.84 -18.18 19.75
C MET A 1 7.17 -17.59 19.32
N PHE A 2 8.10 -17.25 20.21
CA PHE A 2 9.42 -16.69 19.81
C PHE A 2 10.27 -17.64 18.95
N ASP A 3 10.35 -18.93 19.28
CA ASP A 3 11.09 -19.91 18.46
C ASP A 3 10.49 -20.07 17.06
N THR A 4 9.16 -20.02 16.96
CA THR A 4 8.39 -20.09 15.72
C THR A 4 8.67 -18.90 14.80
N LEU A 5 8.89 -17.71 15.38
CA LEU A 5 9.19 -16.49 14.63
C LEU A 5 10.64 -16.42 14.21
N ALA A 6 11.55 -16.87 15.07
CA ALA A 6 12.95 -17.02 14.72
C ALA A 6 13.14 -18.04 13.59
N SER A 7 12.35 -19.13 13.57
CA SER A 7 12.32 -20.04 12.41
C SER A 7 11.73 -19.37 11.18
N LEU A 8 10.61 -18.66 11.31
CA LEU A 8 10.00 -17.98 10.16
C LEU A 8 10.96 -16.99 9.49
N GLY A 9 11.66 -16.15 10.27
CA GLY A 9 12.63 -15.21 9.72
C GLY A 9 13.73 -15.90 8.90
N ARG A 10 14.24 -17.05 9.38
CA ARG A 10 15.23 -17.86 8.63
C ARG A 10 14.62 -18.50 7.39
N ASP A 11 13.41 -19.03 7.49
CA ASP A 11 12.70 -19.63 6.36
C ASP A 11 12.52 -18.60 5.24
N LEU A 12 12.09 -17.38 5.57
CA LEU A 12 11.90 -16.30 4.59
C LEU A 12 13.22 -15.81 3.96
N GLN A 13 14.33 -15.85 4.70
CA GLN A 13 15.65 -15.50 4.16
C GLN A 13 16.11 -16.48 3.07
N ALA A 14 15.73 -17.76 3.17
CA ALA A 14 16.05 -18.78 2.17
C ALA A 14 15.23 -18.65 0.87
N LEU A 15 14.18 -17.81 0.85
CA LEU A 15 13.29 -17.63 -0.29
C LEU A 15 13.68 -16.39 -1.10
N HIS A 16 13.66 -16.49 -2.42
CA HIS A 16 14.16 -15.45 -3.33
C HIS A 16 13.07 -14.65 -4.06
N THR A 17 11.79 -14.99 -3.85
CA THR A 17 10.67 -14.28 -4.46
C THR A 17 9.64 -13.90 -3.42
N LEU A 18 8.95 -12.78 -3.67
CA LEU A 18 7.89 -12.29 -2.80
C LEU A 18 6.74 -13.30 -2.73
N ASN A 19 6.41 -13.96 -3.85
CA ASN A 19 5.40 -15.02 -3.90
C ASN A 19 5.74 -16.20 -2.99
N ALA A 20 6.97 -16.72 -3.05
CA ALA A 20 7.36 -17.82 -2.18
C ALA A 20 7.32 -17.42 -0.70
N CYS A 21 7.73 -16.19 -0.38
CA CYS A 21 7.60 -15.67 0.99
C CYS A 21 6.14 -15.61 1.44
N LEU A 22 5.24 -15.15 0.56
CA LEU A 22 3.82 -15.06 0.89
C LEU A 22 3.19 -16.44 1.06
N ASP A 23 3.58 -17.43 0.24
CA ASP A 23 3.17 -18.84 0.39
C ASP A 23 3.58 -19.39 1.75
N ARG A 24 4.82 -19.14 2.17
CA ARG A 24 5.35 -19.61 3.45
C ARG A 24 4.62 -19.01 4.64
N VAL A 25 4.40 -17.68 4.63
CA VAL A 25 3.69 -16.99 5.72
C VAL A 25 2.21 -17.36 5.72
N PHE A 26 1.61 -17.60 4.55
CA PHE A 26 0.22 -18.02 4.44
C PHE A 26 -0.07 -19.30 5.22
N SER A 27 0.88 -20.26 5.25
CA SER A 27 0.75 -21.46 6.09
C SER A 27 0.61 -21.14 7.58
N ASP A 28 1.35 -20.15 8.10
CA ASP A 28 1.25 -19.74 9.50
C ASP A 28 -0.05 -18.95 9.76
N VAL A 29 -0.47 -18.12 8.79
CA VAL A 29 -1.75 -17.40 8.83
C VAL A 29 -2.94 -18.37 8.89
N CYS A 30 -2.90 -19.47 8.12
CA CYS A 30 -3.88 -20.56 8.23
C CYS A 30 -3.88 -21.20 9.62
N GLY A 31 -2.71 -21.38 10.24
CA GLY A 31 -2.57 -21.87 11.61
C GLY A 31 -3.20 -20.94 12.67
N LEU A 32 -3.39 -19.66 12.37
CA LEU A 32 -4.11 -18.71 13.21
C LEU A 32 -5.64 -18.71 12.98
N GLY A 33 -6.15 -19.55 12.06
CA GLY A 33 -7.58 -19.64 11.76
C GLY A 33 -8.08 -18.65 10.69
N PHE A 34 -7.17 -18.01 9.95
CA PHE A 34 -7.53 -17.21 8.79
C PHE A 34 -7.49 -18.05 7.51
N GLN A 35 -8.46 -17.87 6.63
CA GLN A 35 -8.58 -18.66 5.41
C GLN A 35 -7.88 -18.02 4.21
N SER A 36 -7.73 -16.70 4.21
CA SER A 36 -7.16 -15.95 3.09
C SER A 36 -6.11 -14.96 3.56
N LEU A 37 -5.25 -14.55 2.64
CA LEU A 37 -4.24 -13.54 2.89
C LEU A 37 -4.10 -12.63 1.67
N VAL A 38 -4.11 -11.33 1.90
CA VAL A 38 -3.87 -10.28 0.91
C VAL A 38 -2.73 -9.41 1.42
N TYR A 39 -1.75 -9.17 0.54
CA TYR A 39 -0.70 -8.20 0.75
C TYR A 39 -0.74 -7.19 -0.39
N ASP A 40 -0.84 -5.91 -0.05
CA ASP A 40 -0.70 -4.82 -1.00
C ASP A 40 0.42 -3.87 -0.56
N TYR A 41 1.09 -3.27 -1.54
CA TYR A 41 2.12 -2.27 -1.33
C TYR A 41 1.96 -1.12 -2.32
N ALA A 42 1.92 0.09 -1.77
CA ALA A 42 1.91 1.34 -2.50
C ALA A 42 3.13 2.18 -2.10
N PRO A 43 3.95 2.63 -3.05
CA PRO A 43 5.01 3.59 -2.74
C PRO A 43 4.45 4.91 -2.22
N VAL A 44 3.23 5.28 -2.64
CA VAL A 44 2.49 6.44 -2.17
C VAL A 44 1.02 6.02 -1.99
N PRO A 45 0.47 5.99 -0.76
CA PRO A 45 -0.88 5.49 -0.53
C PRO A 45 -2.00 6.44 -0.97
N LEU A 46 -1.74 7.75 -0.95
CA LEU A 46 -2.76 8.79 -1.13
C LEU A 46 -2.34 9.83 -2.17
N SER A 47 -3.29 10.30 -2.97
CA SER A 47 -3.13 11.51 -3.76
C SER A 47 -3.13 12.75 -2.85
N LEU A 48 -2.79 13.91 -3.40
CA LEU A 48 -2.85 15.18 -2.65
C LEU A 48 -4.27 15.56 -2.22
N GLU A 49 -5.27 15.05 -2.94
CA GLU A 49 -6.69 15.20 -2.65
C GLU A 49 -7.20 14.16 -1.62
N GLY A 50 -6.32 13.27 -1.16
CA GLY A 50 -6.63 12.24 -0.17
C GLY A 50 -7.32 10.99 -0.73
N ALA A 51 -7.34 10.80 -2.05
CA ALA A 51 -7.84 9.58 -2.68
C ALA A 51 -6.79 8.46 -2.61
N LEU A 52 -7.21 7.22 -2.39
CA LEU A 52 -6.31 6.07 -2.42
C LEU A 52 -5.72 5.87 -3.82
N ILE A 53 -4.41 5.67 -3.88
CA ILE A 53 -3.70 5.31 -5.11
C ILE A 53 -3.62 3.78 -5.17
N THR A 54 -3.98 3.20 -6.31
CA THR A 54 -3.87 1.76 -6.57
C THR A 54 -2.44 1.28 -6.25
N PRO A 55 -2.29 0.17 -5.51
CA PRO A 55 -0.99 -0.32 -5.11
C PRO A 55 -0.21 -0.82 -6.32
N SER A 56 1.12 -0.73 -6.26
CA SER A 56 1.96 -1.26 -7.33
C SER A 56 2.04 -2.78 -7.25
N VAL A 57 2.04 -3.32 -6.04
CA VAL A 57 1.97 -4.76 -5.76
C VAL A 57 0.66 -5.08 -5.08
N PHE A 58 -0.06 -6.06 -5.62
CA PHE A 58 -1.22 -6.67 -4.98
C PHE A 58 -1.07 -8.18 -5.11
N MET A 59 -1.07 -8.89 -3.99
CA MET A 59 -0.88 -10.34 -3.93
C MET A 59 -1.93 -10.95 -3.02
N GLN A 60 -2.41 -12.13 -3.39
CA GLN A 60 -3.46 -12.81 -2.66
C GLN A 60 -3.22 -14.32 -2.56
N ARG A 61 -3.76 -14.92 -1.50
CA ARG A 61 -3.84 -16.38 -1.27
C ARG A 61 -5.23 -16.73 -0.80
N ASN A 62 -5.79 -17.76 -1.42
CA ASN A 62 -7.13 -18.26 -1.14
C ASN A 62 -8.20 -17.14 -1.10
N ALA A 63 -8.09 -16.20 -2.03
CA ALA A 63 -9.08 -15.17 -2.32
C ALA A 63 -9.58 -15.36 -3.77
N PRO A 64 -10.76 -14.84 -4.13
CA PRO A 64 -11.30 -15.02 -5.48
C PRO A 64 -10.32 -14.53 -6.56
N GLY A 65 -10.17 -15.30 -7.65
CA GLY A 65 -9.13 -15.07 -8.65
C GLY A 65 -9.23 -13.75 -9.42
N ASP A 66 -10.41 -13.13 -9.41
CA ASP A 66 -10.72 -11.81 -10.01
C ASP A 66 -10.47 -10.63 -9.06
N MET A 67 -10.23 -10.86 -7.77
CA MET A 67 -10.09 -9.81 -6.76
C MET A 67 -9.02 -8.79 -7.11
N GLN A 68 -7.82 -9.22 -7.50
CA GLN A 68 -6.73 -8.31 -7.91
C GLN A 68 -7.16 -7.39 -9.06
N HIS A 69 -7.78 -7.94 -10.10
CA HIS A 69 -8.22 -7.18 -11.28
C HIS A 69 -9.32 -6.18 -10.91
N ILE A 70 -10.28 -6.57 -10.09
CA ILE A 70 -11.36 -5.68 -9.66
C ILE A 70 -10.83 -4.57 -8.73
N TRP A 71 -9.95 -4.89 -7.77
CA TRP A 71 -9.32 -3.90 -6.89
C TRP A 71 -8.48 -2.90 -7.67
N CYS A 72 -7.61 -3.38 -8.56
CA CYS A 72 -6.66 -2.52 -9.23
C CYS A 72 -7.21 -1.76 -10.44
N GLU A 73 -8.23 -2.31 -11.13
CA GLU A 73 -8.71 -1.76 -12.40
C GLU A 73 -10.16 -1.23 -12.35
N HIS A 74 -10.97 -1.65 -11.38
CA HIS A 74 -12.40 -1.31 -11.32
C HIS A 74 -12.77 -0.39 -10.13
N GLY A 75 -11.78 0.25 -9.50
CA GLY A 75 -12.03 1.27 -8.47
C GLY A 75 -12.31 0.71 -7.08
N TYR A 76 -12.28 -0.61 -6.89
CA TYR A 76 -12.58 -1.22 -5.59
C TYR A 76 -11.54 -0.82 -4.53
N TYR A 77 -10.26 -0.68 -4.90
CA TYR A 77 -9.24 -0.22 -3.95
C TYR A 77 -9.56 1.19 -3.40
N GLN A 78 -10.05 2.10 -4.24
CA GLN A 78 -10.44 3.47 -3.84
C GLN A 78 -11.66 3.49 -2.92
N HIS A 79 -12.56 2.54 -3.13
CA HIS A 79 -13.79 2.37 -2.36
C HIS A 79 -13.66 1.37 -1.21
N ASP A 80 -12.47 0.84 -0.94
CA ASP A 80 -12.28 -0.15 0.12
C ASP A 80 -12.21 0.54 1.50
N PRO A 81 -13.21 0.32 2.38
CA PRO A 81 -13.20 0.90 3.72
C PRO A 81 -12.06 0.37 4.60
N VAL A 82 -11.56 -0.85 4.36
CA VAL A 82 -10.37 -1.39 5.04
C VAL A 82 -9.16 -0.53 4.71
N GLN A 83 -8.95 -0.22 3.43
CA GLN A 83 -7.80 0.55 2.97
C GLN A 83 -7.86 2.00 3.44
N GLN A 84 -9.04 2.64 3.38
CA GLN A 84 -9.21 4.01 3.88
C GLN A 84 -8.90 4.10 5.37
N ARG A 85 -9.34 3.12 6.15
CA ARG A 85 -9.05 3.03 7.58
C ARG A 85 -7.57 2.72 7.85
N ALA A 86 -6.96 1.84 7.07
CA ALA A 86 -5.56 1.45 7.24
C ALA A 86 -4.61 2.63 7.06
N THR A 87 -4.86 3.52 6.10
CA THR A 87 -4.03 4.72 5.89
C THR A 87 -4.04 5.71 7.07
N ARG A 88 -5.02 5.62 7.96
CA ARG A 88 -5.20 6.52 9.12
C ARG A 88 -4.88 5.86 10.46
N ARG A 89 -4.40 4.62 10.45
CA ARG A 89 -4.10 3.83 11.67
C ARG A 89 -2.68 3.29 11.63
N THR A 90 -2.10 3.12 12.81
CA THR A 90 -0.79 2.48 13.00
C THR A 90 -0.90 1.14 13.72
N THR A 91 -2.07 0.81 14.27
CA THR A 91 -2.32 -0.44 14.99
C THR A 91 -3.09 -1.43 14.13
N PRO A 92 -2.88 -2.75 14.30
CA PRO A 92 -3.75 -3.78 13.74
C PRO A 92 -5.20 -3.54 14.13
N PHE A 93 -6.11 -4.01 13.29
CA PHE A 93 -7.52 -3.88 13.60
C PHE A 93 -8.40 -4.94 12.94
N VAL A 94 -9.51 -5.24 13.61
CA VAL A 94 -10.58 -6.11 13.10
C VAL A 94 -11.57 -5.28 12.29
N TRP A 95 -12.12 -5.87 11.24
CA TRP A 95 -13.23 -5.36 10.45
C TRP A 95 -14.26 -6.47 10.21
N SER A 96 -15.54 -6.11 10.15
CA SER A 96 -16.64 -7.02 9.83
C SER A 96 -17.77 -6.28 9.12
N TYR A 97 -18.33 -6.90 8.08
CA TYR A 97 -19.45 -6.41 7.28
C TYR A 97 -20.71 -7.27 7.43
N ARG A 98 -20.68 -8.22 8.37
CA ARG A 98 -21.78 -9.12 8.69
C ARG A 98 -22.84 -8.37 9.50
N SER A 99 -24.10 -8.47 9.10
CA SER A 99 -25.22 -7.72 9.69
C SER A 99 -25.97 -8.49 10.78
N ASP A 100 -25.38 -9.57 11.31
CA ASP A 100 -26.04 -10.58 12.13
C ASP A 100 -26.10 -10.25 13.65
N GLY A 101 -25.54 -9.12 14.09
CA GLY A 101 -25.51 -8.74 15.51
C GLY A 101 -24.99 -7.31 15.70
N GLU A 102 -25.40 -6.67 16.80
CA GLU A 102 -25.24 -5.25 17.13
C GLU A 102 -23.93 -4.60 16.62
N MET A 103 -24.11 -3.50 15.88
CA MET A 103 -23.05 -2.71 15.24
C MET A 103 -22.21 -1.92 16.25
N GLU A 104 -21.52 -2.58 17.18
CA GLU A 104 -20.49 -1.94 17.97
C GLU A 104 -19.17 -1.91 17.18
N GLY A 105 -18.73 -0.71 16.78
CA GLY A 105 -17.39 -0.49 16.22
C GLY A 105 -17.26 -0.51 14.69
N VAL A 106 -18.35 -0.71 13.94
CA VAL A 106 -18.34 -0.54 12.47
C VAL A 106 -18.61 0.94 12.15
N GLU A 107 -17.57 1.66 11.73
CA GLU A 107 -17.72 2.98 11.11
C GLU A 107 -18.72 2.87 9.96
N TYR A 108 -19.71 3.78 9.93
CA TYR A 108 -20.76 3.82 8.91
C TYR A 108 -20.20 3.61 7.50
N VAL A 109 -20.52 2.45 6.92
CA VAL A 109 -20.15 2.11 5.54
C VAL A 109 -21.07 2.89 4.60
N GLY A 110 -20.61 4.07 4.16
CA GLY A 110 -21.30 4.89 3.17
C GLY A 110 -21.61 4.15 1.87
N SER A 111 -22.56 4.65 1.09
CA SER A 111 -23.06 4.00 -0.14
C SER A 111 -21.97 3.64 -1.15
N GLN A 112 -20.90 4.42 -1.20
CA GLN A 112 -19.71 4.22 -2.05
C GLN A 112 -18.97 2.90 -1.78
N HIS A 113 -19.07 2.33 -0.58
CA HIS A 113 -18.35 1.11 -0.18
C HIS A 113 -19.15 -0.18 -0.44
N ARG A 114 -20.45 -0.05 -0.78
CA ARG A 114 -21.39 -1.17 -0.84
C ARG A 114 -20.95 -2.29 -1.78
N GLN A 115 -20.33 -1.94 -2.90
CA GLN A 115 -19.85 -2.92 -3.87
C GLN A 115 -18.71 -3.77 -3.29
N VAL A 116 -17.77 -3.13 -2.58
CA VAL A 116 -16.65 -3.79 -1.92
C VAL A 116 -17.14 -4.71 -0.80
N THR A 117 -17.97 -4.18 0.10
CA THR A 117 -18.43 -4.97 1.26
C THR A 117 -19.29 -6.15 0.83
N ARG A 118 -20.16 -5.97 -0.18
CA ARG A 118 -20.96 -7.06 -0.73
C ARG A 118 -20.09 -8.13 -1.36
N TYR A 119 -19.11 -7.75 -2.19
CA TYR A 119 -18.19 -8.70 -2.79
C TYR A 119 -17.44 -9.53 -1.72
N LEU A 120 -16.94 -8.87 -0.68
CA LEU A 120 -16.24 -9.55 0.42
C LEU A 120 -17.17 -10.52 1.15
N CYS A 121 -18.40 -10.12 1.47
CA CYS A 121 -19.40 -11.00 2.08
C CYS A 121 -19.76 -12.19 1.18
N ASP A 122 -20.08 -11.95 -0.09
CA ASP A 122 -20.48 -12.97 -1.07
C ASP A 122 -19.33 -13.96 -1.34
N SER A 123 -18.07 -13.54 -1.13
CA SER A 123 -16.86 -14.36 -1.24
C SER A 123 -16.44 -15.03 0.07
N GLY A 124 -17.26 -14.96 1.13
CA GLY A 124 -16.93 -15.53 2.44
C GLY A 124 -15.82 -14.80 3.20
N MET A 125 -15.43 -13.60 2.76
CA MET A 125 -14.41 -12.74 3.38
C MET A 125 -15.02 -11.57 4.15
N GLY A 126 -16.20 -11.75 4.75
CA GLY A 126 -16.96 -10.68 5.41
C GLY A 126 -16.41 -10.21 6.76
N THR A 127 -15.45 -10.93 7.35
CA THR A 127 -14.78 -10.57 8.62
C THR A 127 -13.30 -10.87 8.52
N GLY A 128 -12.45 -9.98 9.04
CA GLY A 128 -11.02 -10.16 8.98
C GLY A 128 -10.23 -9.18 9.83
N VAL A 129 -8.91 -9.25 9.65
CA VAL A 129 -7.92 -8.39 10.31
C VAL A 129 -7.05 -7.72 9.27
N THR A 130 -6.56 -6.53 9.61
CA THR A 130 -5.59 -5.81 8.79
C THR A 130 -4.51 -5.20 9.67
N VAL A 131 -3.26 -5.35 9.23
CA VAL A 131 -2.09 -4.67 9.79
C VAL A 131 -1.66 -3.58 8.81
N PRO A 132 -1.81 -2.29 9.17
CA PRO A 132 -1.23 -1.20 8.39
C PRO A 132 0.28 -1.11 8.63
N LEU A 133 1.06 -1.10 7.55
CA LEU A 133 2.53 -1.05 7.59
C LEU A 133 2.99 0.27 6.96
N HIS A 134 3.36 1.23 7.81
CA HIS A 134 3.93 2.52 7.39
C HIS A 134 5.45 2.38 7.24
N LEU A 135 5.97 2.66 6.05
CA LEU A 135 7.32 2.30 5.64
C LEU A 135 8.20 3.53 5.39
N PRO A 136 9.54 3.39 5.43
CA PRO A 136 10.47 4.49 5.20
C PRO A 136 10.15 5.30 3.94
N GLY A 137 10.18 6.63 4.09
CA GLY A 137 9.86 7.62 3.07
C GLY A 137 8.36 7.85 2.80
N GLY A 138 7.45 7.23 3.57
CA GLY A 138 5.99 7.35 3.36
C GLY A 138 5.34 6.29 2.46
N ALA A 139 5.98 5.14 2.27
CA ALA A 139 5.40 4.02 1.55
C ALA A 139 4.48 3.29 2.49
N PHE A 140 3.57 2.52 1.94
CA PHE A 140 2.51 1.92 2.70
C PHE A 140 2.25 0.51 2.18
N ALA A 141 1.99 -0.40 3.10
CA ALA A 141 1.49 -1.71 2.77
C ALA A 141 0.38 -2.10 3.73
N THR A 142 -0.51 -2.97 3.28
CA THR A 142 -1.38 -3.69 4.21
C THR A 142 -1.14 -5.18 4.11
N PHE A 143 -1.30 -5.83 5.26
CA PHE A 143 -1.30 -7.27 5.38
C PHE A 143 -2.64 -7.66 6.00
N SER A 144 -3.52 -8.26 5.21
CA SER A 144 -4.94 -8.42 5.51
C SER A 144 -5.36 -9.87 5.35
N ALA A 145 -6.14 -10.39 6.30
CA ALA A 145 -6.59 -11.77 6.27
C ALA A 145 -8.05 -11.88 6.68
N ALA A 146 -8.82 -12.74 6.01
CA ALA A 146 -10.20 -13.01 6.40
C ALA A 146 -10.29 -14.27 7.26
N VAL A 147 -11.16 -14.26 8.26
CA VAL A 147 -11.49 -15.44 9.06
C VAL A 147 -12.46 -16.32 8.27
N ASP A 148 -12.40 -17.63 8.46
CA ASP A 148 -13.43 -18.54 7.98
C ASP A 148 -14.80 -18.17 8.59
N ALA A 149 -15.73 -17.79 7.73
CA ALA A 149 -16.88 -16.97 8.05
C ALA A 149 -18.13 -17.78 8.47
N VAL A 150 -17.97 -18.96 9.08
CA VAL A 150 -19.13 -19.73 9.55
C VAL A 150 -19.51 -19.41 11.01
N ALA A 151 -18.63 -18.76 11.78
CA ALA A 151 -18.85 -18.52 13.20
C ALA A 151 -19.37 -17.11 13.52
N ALA A 152 -20.44 -17.01 14.32
CA ALA A 152 -20.84 -15.77 15.00
C ALA A 152 -19.71 -15.19 15.88
N GLU A 153 -18.70 -16.00 16.19
CA GLU A 153 -17.52 -15.64 16.97
C GLU A 153 -16.36 -15.06 16.14
N ALA A 154 -16.51 -14.94 14.81
CA ALA A 154 -15.43 -14.53 13.92
C ALA A 154 -14.70 -13.23 14.34
N PRO A 155 -15.38 -12.15 14.78
CA PRO A 155 -14.69 -10.95 15.26
C PRO A 155 -13.84 -11.20 16.50
N ARG A 156 -14.33 -12.01 17.46
CA ARG A 156 -13.58 -12.36 18.69
C ARG A 156 -12.37 -13.23 18.36
N LEU A 157 -12.52 -14.18 17.43
CA LEU A 157 -11.41 -15.00 16.95
C LEU A 157 -10.34 -14.15 16.25
N ALA A 158 -10.76 -13.23 15.37
CA ALA A 158 -9.88 -12.26 14.73
C ALA A 158 -9.11 -11.42 15.76
N GLU A 159 -9.80 -10.89 16.77
CA GLU A 159 -9.22 -10.05 17.81
C GLU A 159 -8.17 -10.78 18.64
N ALA A 160 -8.44 -12.05 19.00
CA ALA A 160 -7.52 -12.89 19.75
C ALA A 160 -6.18 -13.14 19.01
N GLN A 161 -6.16 -13.01 17.68
CA GLN A 161 -5.01 -13.30 16.83
C GLN A 161 -4.29 -12.04 16.31
N LEU A 162 -4.69 -10.83 16.72
CA LEU A 162 -4.06 -9.59 16.24
C LEU A 162 -2.56 -9.52 16.53
N SER A 163 -2.13 -9.93 17.73
CA SER A 163 -0.72 -9.88 18.13
C SER A 163 0.17 -10.83 17.32
N PRO A 164 -0.12 -12.14 17.19
CA PRO A 164 0.67 -13.00 16.32
C PRO A 164 0.57 -12.58 14.84
N PHE A 165 -0.59 -12.12 14.37
CA PHE A 165 -0.76 -11.67 12.99
C PHE A 165 0.06 -10.41 12.66
N LEU A 166 0.12 -9.43 13.58
CA LEU A 166 1.01 -8.26 13.49
C LEU A 166 2.47 -8.68 13.32
N LEU A 167 2.90 -9.71 14.05
CA LEU A 167 4.27 -10.17 14.02
C LEU A 167 4.59 -10.87 12.70
N LEU A 168 3.69 -11.73 12.19
CA LEU A 168 3.80 -12.30 10.84
C LEU A 168 3.89 -11.21 9.77
N ALA A 169 3.03 -10.19 9.85
CA ALA A 169 3.01 -9.06 8.91
C ALA A 169 4.35 -8.33 8.89
N HIS A 170 4.92 -7.99 10.06
CA HIS A 170 6.22 -7.32 10.12
C HIS A 170 7.39 -8.22 9.70
N THR A 171 7.37 -9.52 10.04
CA THR A 171 8.41 -10.47 9.61
C THR A 171 8.38 -10.65 8.09
N PHE A 172 7.19 -10.80 7.49
CA PHE A 172 7.02 -10.80 6.04
C PHE A 172 7.52 -9.50 5.43
N GLN A 173 7.11 -8.35 5.98
CA GLN A 173 7.42 -7.04 5.43
C GLN A 173 8.92 -6.75 5.40
N ALA A 174 9.65 -7.16 6.43
CA ALA A 174 11.10 -7.02 6.47
C ALA A 174 11.76 -7.70 5.27
N ARG A 175 11.31 -8.92 4.92
CA ARG A 175 11.80 -9.63 3.73
C ARG A 175 11.27 -9.03 2.43
N ALA A 176 10.00 -8.62 2.41
CA ALA A 176 9.37 -8.02 1.24
C ALA A 176 10.12 -6.75 0.78
N GLN A 177 10.56 -5.90 1.72
CA GLN A 177 11.36 -4.71 1.41
C GLN A 177 12.68 -5.00 0.68
N GLU A 178 13.26 -6.18 0.87
CA GLU A 178 14.48 -6.60 0.17
C GLU A 178 14.18 -7.12 -1.23
N LEU A 179 13.02 -7.77 -1.41
CA LEU A 179 12.63 -8.47 -2.64
C LEU A 179 11.82 -7.63 -3.63
N LEU A 180 11.23 -6.50 -3.20
CA LEU A 180 10.47 -5.62 -4.09
C LEU A 180 11.34 -5.08 -5.24
N ASP A 181 10.88 -5.17 -6.48
CA ASP A 181 11.57 -4.57 -7.62
C ASP A 181 11.68 -3.04 -7.44
N PRO A 182 12.82 -2.39 -7.77
CA PRO A 182 12.94 -0.94 -7.76
C PRO A 182 11.84 -0.18 -8.53
N GLN A 183 11.22 -0.77 -9.55
CA GLN A 183 10.09 -0.18 -10.27
C GLN A 183 8.80 -0.20 -9.46
N GLU A 184 8.58 -1.21 -8.63
CA GLU A 184 7.42 -1.27 -7.73
C GLU A 184 7.50 -0.19 -6.65
N ARG A 185 8.72 0.15 -6.23
CA ARG A 185 8.96 1.19 -5.21
C ARG A 185 8.77 2.62 -5.73
N ARG A 186 8.42 2.78 -7.02
CA ARG A 186 8.22 4.07 -7.67
C ARG A 186 6.75 4.34 -7.87
N CYS A 187 6.34 5.57 -7.56
CA CYS A 187 5.00 6.01 -7.88
C CYS A 187 4.83 6.19 -9.39
N HIS A 188 3.86 5.48 -9.96
CA HIS A 188 3.49 5.60 -11.38
C HIS A 188 2.25 6.48 -11.60
N HIS A 189 1.67 7.03 -10.53
CA HIS A 189 0.53 7.94 -10.61
C HIS A 189 0.83 9.18 -11.46
N ILE A 190 2.09 9.66 -11.43
CA ILE A 190 2.55 10.78 -12.26
C ILE A 190 3.88 10.42 -12.93
N ALA A 191 3.92 10.52 -14.25
CA ALA A 191 5.10 10.21 -15.04
C ALA A 191 5.90 11.47 -15.43
N LEU A 192 7.07 11.64 -14.82
CA LEU A 192 8.08 12.60 -15.27
C LEU A 192 9.16 11.92 -16.11
N THR A 193 9.57 12.57 -17.19
CA THR A 193 10.76 12.20 -17.95
C THR A 193 12.01 12.33 -17.08
N ARG A 194 13.09 11.64 -17.46
CA ARG A 194 14.38 11.73 -16.77
C ARG A 194 14.84 13.18 -16.58
N ARG A 195 14.74 14.03 -17.61
CA ARG A 195 15.20 15.44 -17.54
C ARG A 195 14.30 16.34 -16.72
N GLU A 196 12.98 16.14 -16.79
CA GLU A 196 12.03 16.82 -15.89
C GLU A 196 12.36 16.52 -14.42
N ARG A 197 12.59 15.23 -14.12
CA ARG A 197 12.97 14.76 -12.77
C ARG A 197 14.30 15.33 -12.30
N GLU A 198 15.35 15.25 -13.12
CA GLU A 198 16.68 15.81 -12.80
C GLU A 198 16.61 17.32 -12.53
N CYS A 199 15.91 18.09 -13.37
CA CYS A 199 15.74 19.53 -13.15
C CYS A 199 14.97 19.82 -11.85
N LEU A 200 13.91 19.04 -11.57
CA LEU A 200 13.12 19.19 -10.35
C LEU A 200 13.93 18.79 -9.10
N GLN A 201 14.79 17.77 -9.18
CA GLN A 201 15.71 17.38 -8.10
C GLN A 201 16.69 18.50 -7.74
N TYR A 202 17.32 19.14 -8.71
CA TYR A 202 18.17 20.30 -8.41
C TYR A 202 17.36 21.49 -7.89
N SER A 203 16.10 21.63 -8.31
CA SER A 203 15.19 22.63 -7.76
C SER A 203 14.91 22.39 -6.28
N ALA A 204 14.70 21.14 -5.89
CA ALA A 204 14.54 20.74 -4.49
C ALA A 204 15.78 21.07 -3.64
N LYS A 205 16.98 21.01 -4.25
CA LYS A 205 18.25 21.42 -3.64
C LYS A 205 18.49 22.95 -3.63
N GLY A 206 17.51 23.75 -4.07
CA GLY A 206 17.58 25.21 -4.04
C GLY A 206 18.29 25.88 -5.22
N LEU A 207 18.69 25.14 -6.26
CA LEU A 207 19.42 25.74 -7.38
C LEU A 207 18.53 26.64 -8.24
N THR A 208 19.09 27.71 -8.78
CA THR A 208 18.43 28.53 -9.81
C THR A 208 18.44 27.83 -11.17
N ALA A 209 17.55 28.22 -12.09
CA ALA A 209 17.56 27.66 -13.45
C ALA A 209 18.92 27.83 -14.15
N LYS A 210 19.63 28.94 -13.88
CA LYS A 210 21.00 29.18 -14.39
C LYS A 210 22.01 28.19 -13.81
N SER A 211 21.95 27.93 -12.51
CA SER A 211 22.82 26.96 -11.85
C SER A 211 22.56 25.52 -12.33
N ILE A 212 21.28 25.17 -12.55
CA ILE A 212 20.90 23.87 -13.12
C ILE A 212 21.38 23.74 -14.56
N ALA A 213 21.22 24.79 -15.36
CA ALA A 213 21.70 24.83 -16.74
C ALA A 213 23.21 24.58 -16.82
N ALA A 214 23.98 25.22 -15.94
CA ALA A 214 25.41 24.95 -15.80
C ALA A 214 25.69 23.50 -15.38
N ALA A 215 24.99 22.98 -14.35
CA ALA A 215 25.19 21.61 -13.86
C ALA A 215 24.85 20.53 -14.89
N LEU A 216 23.86 20.77 -15.75
CA LEU A 216 23.40 19.82 -16.78
C LEU A 216 24.01 20.05 -18.16
N ASN A 217 24.88 21.05 -18.32
CA ASN A 217 25.40 21.51 -19.60
C ASN A 217 24.29 21.75 -20.64
N ARG A 218 23.32 22.60 -20.26
CA ARG A 218 22.16 22.99 -21.07
C ARG A 218 21.92 24.49 -21.00
N SER A 219 21.06 25.01 -21.87
CA SER A 219 20.63 26.41 -21.77
C SER A 219 19.63 26.60 -20.62
N THR A 220 19.61 27.79 -20.02
CA THR A 220 18.60 28.18 -19.03
C THR A 220 17.18 28.05 -19.60
N ALA A 221 16.99 28.35 -20.89
CA ALA A 221 15.71 28.19 -21.56
C ALA A 221 15.25 26.72 -21.59
N THR A 222 16.16 25.78 -21.92
CA THR A 222 15.86 24.33 -21.93
C THR A 222 15.51 23.82 -20.53
N VAL A 223 16.23 24.27 -19.50
CA VAL A 223 15.91 23.91 -18.11
C VAL A 223 14.54 24.43 -17.72
N ASN A 224 14.21 25.69 -18.05
CA ASN A 224 12.89 26.27 -17.79
C ASN A 224 11.78 25.48 -18.49
N LEU A 225 12.00 25.01 -19.73
CA LEU A 225 11.04 24.15 -20.42
C LEU A 225 10.78 22.85 -19.66
N HIS A 226 11.83 22.17 -19.18
CA HIS A 226 11.68 20.95 -18.38
C HIS A 226 10.98 21.21 -17.04
N LEU A 227 11.32 22.30 -16.33
CA LEU A 227 10.67 22.66 -15.07
C LEU A 227 9.19 23.00 -15.25
N ASN A 228 8.85 23.76 -16.29
CA ASN A 228 7.47 24.12 -16.59
C ASN A 228 6.65 22.90 -17.00
N SER A 229 7.23 21.99 -17.79
CA SER A 229 6.59 20.72 -18.14
C SER A 229 6.36 19.85 -16.91
N ALA A 230 7.35 19.74 -16.01
CA ALA A 230 7.22 19.01 -14.76
C ALA A 230 6.11 19.60 -13.87
N ALA A 231 6.11 20.93 -13.67
CA ALA A 231 5.09 21.61 -12.88
C ALA A 231 3.68 21.38 -13.44
N ARG A 232 3.51 21.47 -14.77
CA ARG A 232 2.24 21.17 -15.44
C ARG A 232 1.79 19.73 -15.22
N LYS A 233 2.67 18.74 -15.38
CA LYS A 233 2.36 17.33 -15.14
C LYS A 233 1.99 17.03 -13.69
N LEU A 234 2.59 17.76 -12.76
CA LEU A 234 2.29 17.67 -11.33
C LEU A 234 1.04 18.48 -10.92
N GLY A 235 0.43 19.24 -11.84
CA GLY A 235 -0.68 20.16 -11.53
C GLY A 235 -0.27 21.32 -10.62
N ALA A 236 1.02 21.65 -10.57
CA ALA A 236 1.58 22.70 -9.71
C ALA A 236 1.51 24.08 -10.38
N ARG A 237 1.20 25.12 -9.59
CA ARG A 237 1.11 26.52 -10.03
C ARG A 237 2.47 27.19 -10.13
N ASN A 238 3.45 26.69 -9.38
CA ASN A 238 4.80 27.22 -9.36
C ASN A 238 5.83 26.12 -9.06
N ARG A 239 7.11 26.49 -9.16
CA ARG A 239 8.23 25.58 -8.97
C ARG A 239 8.32 24.98 -7.57
N VAL A 240 7.97 25.74 -6.54
CA VAL A 240 7.99 25.27 -5.15
C VAL A 240 6.91 24.21 -4.94
N GLU A 241 5.68 24.48 -5.40
CA GLU A 241 4.60 23.51 -5.38
C GLU A 241 4.97 22.27 -6.20
N ALA A 242 5.62 22.42 -7.37
CA ALA A 242 6.09 21.28 -8.16
C ALA A 242 7.09 20.42 -7.36
N VAL A 243 8.01 21.03 -6.62
CA VAL A 243 8.93 20.30 -5.74
C VAL A 243 8.16 19.56 -4.65
N VAL A 244 7.24 20.23 -3.94
CA VAL A 244 6.43 19.61 -2.87
C VAL A 244 5.64 18.42 -3.39
N ARG A 245 4.95 18.58 -4.53
CA ARG A 245 4.20 17.48 -5.17
C ARG A 245 5.13 16.37 -5.67
N GLY A 246 6.29 16.72 -6.23
CA GLY A 246 7.30 15.76 -6.65
C GLY A 246 7.86 14.92 -5.49
N MET A 247 8.04 15.53 -4.32
CA MET A 247 8.41 14.82 -3.08
C MET A 247 7.28 13.92 -2.59
N HIS A 248 6.04 14.42 -2.54
CA HIS A 248 4.86 13.63 -2.15
C HIS A 248 4.72 12.36 -2.99
N TYR A 249 4.84 12.50 -4.31
CA TYR A 249 4.78 11.36 -5.23
C TYR A 249 6.10 10.59 -5.34
N ARG A 250 7.11 10.88 -4.51
CA ARG A 250 8.41 10.19 -4.49
C ARG A 250 9.08 10.10 -5.86
N LEU A 251 8.92 11.16 -6.64
CA LEU A 251 9.59 11.31 -7.92
C LEU A 251 10.99 11.90 -7.73
N LEU A 252 11.28 12.40 -6.53
CA LEU A 252 12.55 12.99 -6.14
C LEU A 252 13.22 12.11 -5.09
N GLU A 253 14.54 12.00 -5.16
CA GLU A 253 15.35 11.35 -4.14
C GLU A 253 15.44 12.25 -2.89
N PRO A 254 15.48 11.66 -1.68
CA PRO A 254 15.67 12.38 -0.41
C PRO A 254 16.93 13.26 -0.38
#